data_AF-A0A7V4P2N1-F1
#
_entry.id   AF-A0A7V4P2N1-F1
#
_cell.length_a   1.000
_cell.length_b   1.000
_cell.length_c   1.000
_cell.angle_alpha   90.00
_cell.angle_beta   90.00
_cell.angle_gamma   90.00
#
_symmetry.space_group_name_H-M   'P 1'
#
loop_
_entity.id
_entity.type
_entity.pdbx_description
1 polymer ?
#
loop_
_entity_poly.entity_id
_entity_poly.type
_entity_poly.pdbx_seq_one_letter_code
_entity_poly.pdbx_strand_id
1 'polypeptide(L)'
;MTAARCTLGRRSALAFALGAWSLCVGASLAQATSDGSAPATAEAAGAQPGAAPALDFDAPETDVEMSPTELGVRFTPGMARAIARQMARQMKGRYDLSDTQQEKAQEILAKNLMKMAQSTQRLGRDSWELFMENMIANEGSFGREDGQRWAKMMTEFVPEMKKFMTTSASQIGKHLTLSQRLKLTAEMAAVSAGVATFEERMKRWSNGDMPDLANPFFDAPRSDAARRDERRASARRETEEVSRARARADRRLEWETNVEDRWSAFCEMAIEYYEFNEAQTKSAQGILKECLERAKQVKSPEWLERIRRNRTAAGLGGGLGRQYREGPWMWQIDREYEELLKPLQDLGRELRTRIDELADSTQRQKAAARVRQRLEDSGMDVQTD
;
A
#
# COMPACT_ATOMS: atom_id res chain seq x y z
N MET A 1 16.18 10.35 -30.93
CA MET A 1 16.08 10.85 -29.53
C MET A 1 15.17 9.90 -28.75
N THR A 2 15.65 8.68 -28.54
CA THR A 2 14.78 7.54 -28.18
C THR A 2 15.59 6.54 -27.35
N ALA A 3 15.54 6.66 -26.03
CA ALA A 3 15.94 5.62 -25.06
C ALA A 3 15.69 6.12 -23.63
N ALA A 4 14.44 6.20 -23.17
CA ALA A 4 14.14 6.49 -21.77
C ALA A 4 12.71 6.08 -21.37
N ARG A 5 12.27 4.84 -21.62
CA ARG A 5 10.96 4.34 -21.15
C ARG A 5 10.97 2.81 -21.04
N CYS A 6 11.74 2.25 -20.10
CA CYS A 6 11.62 0.83 -19.78
C CYS A 6 11.92 0.44 -18.31
N THR A 7 12.18 1.41 -17.41
CA THR A 7 12.62 1.13 -16.03
C THR A 7 11.58 1.44 -14.94
N LEU A 8 10.41 1.99 -15.27
CA LEU A 8 9.41 2.38 -14.26
C LEU A 8 8.60 1.21 -13.65
N GLY A 9 8.54 0.04 -14.29
CA GLY A 9 7.65 -1.05 -13.88
C GLY A 9 8.14 -1.90 -12.68
N ARG A 10 9.44 -1.97 -12.41
CA ARG A 10 10.00 -2.86 -11.37
C ARG A 10 10.11 -2.24 -9.98
N ARG A 11 10.17 -0.91 -9.87
CA ARG A 11 10.22 -0.22 -8.56
C ARG A 11 8.86 -0.19 -7.85
N SER A 12 7.75 -0.31 -8.58
CA SER A 12 6.39 -0.29 -8.02
C SER A 12 5.98 -1.57 -7.29
N ALA A 13 6.48 -2.74 -7.70
CA ALA A 13 6.09 -4.02 -7.07
C ALA A 13 6.64 -4.19 -5.64
N LEU A 14 7.84 -3.67 -5.34
CA LEU A 14 8.45 -3.77 -4.01
C LEU A 14 7.79 -2.79 -3.00
N ALA A 15 7.43 -1.60 -3.46
CA ALA A 15 6.63 -0.64 -2.68
C ALA A 15 5.22 -1.18 -2.39
N PHE A 16 4.67 -1.98 -3.31
CA PHE A 16 3.38 -2.67 -3.16
C PHE A 16 3.42 -3.81 -2.13
N ALA A 17 4.50 -4.59 -2.04
CA ALA A 17 4.66 -5.65 -1.02
C ALA A 17 4.74 -5.08 0.42
N LEU A 18 5.57 -4.05 0.61
CA LEU A 18 5.73 -3.39 1.91
C LEU A 18 4.47 -2.59 2.28
N GLY A 19 3.80 -1.99 1.29
CA GLY A 19 2.51 -1.35 1.43
C GLY A 19 1.38 -2.33 1.79
N ALA A 20 1.29 -3.49 1.14
CA ALA A 20 0.24 -4.49 1.38
C ALA A 20 0.35 -5.13 2.78
N TRP A 21 1.57 -5.36 3.28
CA TRP A 21 1.76 -5.83 4.66
C TRP A 21 1.44 -4.74 5.70
N SER A 22 1.81 -3.48 5.41
CA SER A 22 1.40 -2.31 6.21
C SER A 22 -0.10 -2.02 6.13
N LEU A 23 -0.78 -2.41 5.04
CA LEU A 23 -2.24 -2.30 4.85
C LEU A 23 -3.00 -3.43 5.55
N CYS A 24 -2.48 -4.66 5.61
CA CYS A 24 -3.16 -5.74 6.35
C CYS A 24 -3.13 -5.56 7.88
N VAL A 25 -2.13 -4.86 8.41
CA VAL A 25 -2.05 -4.49 9.84
C VAL A 25 -2.55 -3.06 10.10
N GLY A 26 -2.63 -2.22 9.06
CA GLY A 26 -2.93 -0.79 9.15
C GLY A 26 -4.08 -0.29 8.28
N ALA A 27 -5.00 -1.14 7.81
CA ALA A 27 -6.19 -0.73 7.07
C ALA A 27 -7.25 -0.12 8.01
N SER A 28 -6.92 1.06 8.55
CA SER A 28 -7.83 2.17 8.68
C SER A 28 -6.98 3.44 8.59
N LEU A 29 -6.95 4.01 7.38
CA LEU A 29 -6.40 5.28 6.90
C LEU A 29 -5.01 5.73 7.38
N ALA A 30 -4.02 5.71 6.47
CA ALA A 30 -3.13 6.83 6.15
C ALA A 30 -1.98 6.38 5.21
N GLN A 31 -1.87 6.99 4.03
CA GLN A 31 -0.63 7.02 3.24
C GLN A 31 0.00 8.40 3.38
N ALA A 32 1.12 8.47 4.11
CA ALA A 32 2.05 9.60 4.08
C ALA A 32 3.47 9.08 3.85
N THR A 33 4.09 9.63 2.80
CA THR A 33 5.52 9.71 2.47
C THR A 33 6.27 8.42 2.09
N SER A 34 6.64 8.32 0.81
CA SER A 34 7.81 7.56 0.36
C SER A 34 8.98 8.53 0.12
N ASP A 35 9.99 8.46 0.98
CA ASP A 35 11.37 8.83 0.64
C ASP A 35 12.19 7.54 0.58
N GLY A 36 13.03 7.42 -0.45
CA GLY A 36 13.87 6.24 -0.69
C GLY A 36 15.34 6.52 -0.44
N SER A 37 16.12 5.46 -0.22
CA SER A 37 17.28 5.09 -1.06
C SER A 37 18.13 4.00 -0.44
N ALA A 38 18.75 3.19 -1.31
CA ALA A 38 19.87 2.31 -1.05
C ALA A 38 21.19 2.98 -1.51
N PRO A 39 22.39 2.54 -1.06
CA PRO A 39 23.65 3.24 -1.32
C PRO A 39 24.58 2.52 -2.32
N ALA A 40 25.51 3.27 -2.93
CA ALA A 40 26.88 2.82 -3.25
C ALA A 40 27.84 4.00 -3.58
N THR A 41 28.86 4.13 -2.71
CA THR A 41 30.30 4.46 -2.91
C THR A 41 30.78 5.61 -3.83
N ALA A 42 31.48 6.59 -3.24
CA ALA A 42 32.91 6.89 -3.49
C ALA A 42 33.49 7.96 -2.50
N GLU A 43 34.50 7.53 -1.74
CA GLU A 43 35.76 8.21 -1.35
C GLU A 43 35.86 9.75 -1.24
N ALA A 44 35.96 10.27 -0.01
CA ALA A 44 36.76 11.45 0.35
C ALA A 44 37.08 11.46 1.86
N ALA A 45 38.30 11.87 2.18
CA ALA A 45 39.00 11.64 3.45
C ALA A 45 38.57 12.55 4.61
N GLY A 46 38.65 12.00 5.83
CA GLY A 46 39.25 12.72 6.96
C GLY A 46 38.33 13.41 7.98
N ALA A 47 37.36 12.70 8.58
CA ALA A 47 36.87 13.02 9.92
C ALA A 47 36.27 11.76 10.57
N GLN A 48 36.80 11.33 11.72
CA GLN A 48 36.26 10.21 12.49
C GLN A 48 34.86 10.56 13.01
N PRO A 49 33.80 9.83 12.62
CA PRO A 49 32.49 9.96 13.24
C PRO A 49 32.53 9.24 14.61
N GLY A 50 32.12 9.93 15.66
CA GLY A 50 31.95 9.34 16.98
C GLY A 50 31.05 8.11 16.91
N ALA A 51 31.55 7.00 17.46
CA ALA A 51 30.81 5.75 17.56
C ALA A 51 29.46 6.00 18.24
N ALA A 52 28.37 5.58 17.60
CA ALA A 52 27.07 5.53 18.24
C ALA A 52 27.19 4.71 19.54
N PRO A 53 26.57 5.14 20.66
CA PRO A 53 26.67 4.43 21.92
C PRO A 53 26.16 3.00 21.74
N ALA A 54 27.05 2.04 21.98
CA ALA A 54 26.68 0.64 22.11
C ALA A 54 25.77 0.52 23.32
N LEU A 55 24.47 0.36 23.08
CA LEU A 55 23.52 0.03 24.13
C LEU A 55 23.72 -1.43 24.50
N ASP A 56 24.30 -1.63 25.67
CA ASP A 56 24.55 -2.92 26.29
C ASP A 56 23.20 -3.54 26.70
N PHE A 57 22.78 -4.56 25.97
CA PHE A 57 21.59 -5.34 26.27
C PHE A 57 22.01 -6.79 26.49
N ASP A 58 22.08 -7.19 27.76
CA ASP A 58 22.07 -8.58 28.21
C ASP A 58 20.73 -9.25 27.80
N ALA A 59 20.57 -9.52 26.50
CA ALA A 59 19.71 -10.60 26.06
C ALA A 59 20.47 -11.90 26.33
N PRO A 60 19.84 -12.96 26.87
CA PRO A 60 20.51 -14.25 27.01
C PRO A 60 21.04 -14.65 25.62
N GLU A 61 22.37 -14.77 25.52
CA GLU A 61 23.13 -15.28 24.38
C GLU A 61 22.67 -16.70 24.05
N THR A 62 21.51 -16.79 23.43
CA THR A 62 21.28 -17.78 22.40
C THR A 62 21.33 -16.99 21.11
N ASP A 63 22.53 -16.45 20.84
CA ASP A 63 22.87 -15.94 19.52
C ASP A 63 22.94 -17.17 18.61
N VAL A 64 21.77 -17.69 18.25
CA VAL A 64 21.62 -18.62 17.15
C VAL A 64 21.86 -17.76 15.92
N GLU A 65 23.14 -17.48 15.68
CA GLU A 65 23.62 -16.88 14.46
C GLU A 65 23.19 -17.81 13.34
N MET A 66 22.13 -17.41 12.63
CA MET A 66 21.57 -18.26 11.60
C MET A 66 22.62 -18.40 10.51
N SER A 67 23.21 -19.58 10.35
CA SER A 67 24.30 -19.85 9.40
C SER A 67 23.78 -19.76 7.96
N PRO A 68 24.44 -19.07 7.00
CA PRO A 68 23.94 -18.83 5.63
C PRO A 68 23.39 -20.08 4.93
N THR A 69 22.27 -19.96 4.22
CA THR A 69 21.70 -21.02 3.37
C THR A 69 21.70 -20.51 1.94
N GLU A 70 22.01 -21.38 0.98
CA GLU A 70 22.21 -21.03 -0.43
C GLU A 70 20.99 -20.40 -1.12
N LEU A 71 19.78 -20.49 -0.54
CA LEU A 71 18.54 -20.01 -1.14
C LEU A 71 17.62 -19.41 -0.06
N GLY A 72 17.37 -18.09 -0.13
CA GLY A 72 16.21 -17.44 0.50
C GLY A 72 16.47 -16.17 1.33
N VAL A 73 15.46 -15.29 1.36
CA VAL A 73 15.46 -14.05 2.16
C VAL A 73 15.39 -14.41 3.65
N ARG A 74 16.35 -13.94 4.45
CA ARG A 74 16.38 -14.16 5.90
C ARG A 74 15.80 -12.98 6.64
N PHE A 75 14.91 -13.26 7.59
CA PHE A 75 14.46 -12.24 8.52
C PHE A 75 15.57 -11.98 9.56
N THR A 76 16.23 -10.83 9.44
CA THR A 76 17.34 -10.45 10.32
C THR A 76 16.90 -9.53 11.46
N PRO A 77 17.68 -9.42 12.55
CA PRO A 77 17.43 -8.42 13.59
C PRO A 77 17.37 -6.99 13.05
N GLY A 78 18.20 -6.66 12.05
CA GLY A 78 18.17 -5.35 11.39
C GLY A 78 16.84 -5.07 10.69
N MET A 79 16.30 -6.06 9.95
CA MET A 79 14.97 -5.97 9.32
C MET A 79 13.87 -5.82 10.37
N ALA A 80 13.91 -6.61 11.45
CA ALA A 80 12.94 -6.52 12.54
C ALA A 80 12.92 -5.11 13.16
N ARG A 81 14.10 -4.52 13.43
CA ARG A 81 14.21 -3.14 13.95
C ARG A 81 13.70 -2.11 12.97
N ALA A 82 14.00 -2.25 11.67
CA ALA A 82 13.53 -1.32 10.64
C ALA A 82 12.00 -1.35 10.50
N ILE A 83 11.39 -2.54 10.44
CA ILE A 83 9.94 -2.72 10.40
C ILE A 83 9.30 -2.16 11.67
N ALA A 84 9.84 -2.52 12.84
CA ALA A 84 9.34 -2.05 14.13
C ALA A 84 9.41 -0.53 14.28
N ARG A 85 10.48 0.11 13.78
CA ARG A 85 10.62 1.57 13.76
C ARG A 85 9.52 2.22 12.93
N GLN A 86 9.24 1.68 11.75
CA GLN A 86 8.18 2.18 10.88
C GLN A 86 6.80 2.03 11.53
N MET A 87 6.51 0.86 12.11
CA MET A 87 5.26 0.63 12.84
C MET A 87 5.13 1.60 14.03
N ALA A 88 6.18 1.74 14.85
CA ALA A 88 6.17 2.65 15.99
C ALA A 88 5.97 4.12 15.58
N ARG A 89 6.56 4.55 14.45
CA ARG A 89 6.36 5.89 13.89
C ARG A 89 4.90 6.13 13.49
N GLN A 90 4.25 5.15 12.86
CA GLN A 90 2.81 5.21 12.55
C GLN A 90 1.97 5.25 13.83
N MET A 91 2.31 4.42 14.83
CA MET A 91 1.64 4.43 16.13
C MET A 91 1.77 5.80 16.82
N LYS A 92 2.92 6.48 16.70
CA LYS A 92 3.13 7.80 17.32
C LYS A 92 2.09 8.83 16.87
N GLY A 93 1.93 9.03 15.57
CA GLY A 93 0.91 9.96 15.05
C GLY A 93 -0.51 9.47 15.35
N ARG A 94 -0.73 8.15 15.37
CA ARG A 94 -2.05 7.57 15.55
C ARG A 94 -2.56 7.60 16.99
N TYR A 95 -1.69 7.47 17.99
CA TYR A 95 -2.06 7.43 19.42
C TYR A 95 -1.45 8.57 20.22
N ASP A 96 -0.90 9.60 19.57
CA ASP A 96 -0.24 10.73 20.22
C ASP A 96 0.83 10.26 21.21
N LEU A 97 1.69 9.33 20.77
CA LEU A 97 2.74 8.79 21.64
C LEU A 97 3.84 9.82 21.89
N SER A 98 4.39 9.84 23.10
CA SER A 98 5.66 10.53 23.34
C SER A 98 6.83 9.83 22.64
N ASP A 99 7.96 10.50 22.49
CA ASP A 99 9.18 9.90 21.92
C ASP A 99 9.61 8.65 22.70
N THR A 100 9.59 8.72 24.03
CA THR A 100 9.92 7.57 24.90
C THR A 100 8.93 6.42 24.72
N GLN A 101 7.63 6.70 24.55
CA GLN A 101 6.63 5.67 24.27
C GLN A 101 6.84 5.03 22.90
N GLN A 102 7.19 5.81 21.88
CA GLN A 102 7.51 5.33 20.55
C GLN A 102 8.74 4.40 20.57
N GLU A 103 9.81 4.80 21.26
CA GLU A 103 11.02 3.97 21.40
C GLU A 103 10.71 2.63 22.08
N LYS A 104 9.94 2.65 23.18
CA LYS A 104 9.51 1.42 23.86
C LYS A 104 8.64 0.54 22.96
N ALA A 105 7.73 1.14 22.19
CA ALA A 105 6.93 0.40 21.22
C ALA A 105 7.80 -0.26 20.14
N GLN A 106 8.80 0.46 19.62
CA GLN A 106 9.76 -0.07 18.65
C GLN A 106 10.54 -1.27 19.23
N GLU A 107 11.09 -1.16 20.44
CA GLU A 107 11.82 -2.26 21.10
C GLU A 107 10.94 -3.51 21.26
N ILE A 108 9.71 -3.33 21.74
CA ILE A 108 8.74 -4.41 21.94
C ILE A 108 8.38 -5.08 20.62
N LEU A 109 8.08 -4.29 19.58
CA LEU A 109 7.73 -4.80 18.26
C LEU A 109 8.90 -5.56 17.63
N ALA A 110 10.12 -5.03 17.70
CA ALA A 110 11.31 -5.70 17.16
C ALA A 110 11.55 -7.05 17.84
N LYS A 111 11.46 -7.10 19.17
CA LYS A 111 11.60 -8.33 19.94
C LYS A 111 10.55 -9.37 19.58
N ASN A 112 9.28 -8.97 19.49
CA ASN A 112 8.18 -9.89 19.18
C ASN A 112 8.19 -10.32 17.70
N LEU A 113 8.62 -9.46 16.78
CA LEU A 113 8.84 -9.82 15.37
C LEU A 113 9.92 -10.88 15.24
N MET A 114 11.05 -10.73 15.94
CA MET A 114 12.11 -11.74 15.96
C MET A 114 11.63 -13.08 16.53
N LYS A 115 10.88 -13.05 17.64
CA LYS A 115 10.31 -14.26 18.23
C LYS A 115 9.36 -14.99 17.27
N MET A 116 8.51 -14.24 16.56
CA MET A 116 7.61 -14.79 15.54
C MET A 116 8.40 -15.35 14.35
N ALA A 117 9.42 -14.63 13.88
CA ALA A 117 10.26 -15.07 12.77
C ALA A 117 11.03 -16.36 13.11
N GLN A 118 11.53 -16.50 14.35
CA GLN A 118 12.18 -17.72 14.82
C GLN A 118 11.18 -18.89 14.92
N SER A 119 9.96 -18.66 15.44
CA SER A 119 8.96 -19.73 15.55
C SER A 119 8.39 -20.20 14.21
N THR A 120 8.48 -19.34 13.17
CA THR A 120 7.91 -19.60 11.84
C THR A 120 8.94 -19.61 10.72
N GLN A 121 10.24 -19.68 11.02
CA GLN A 121 11.30 -19.36 10.05
C GLN A 121 11.14 -20.02 8.67
N ARG A 122 10.92 -21.34 8.64
CA ARG A 122 10.73 -22.09 7.40
C ARG A 122 9.43 -21.70 6.70
N LEU A 123 8.32 -21.73 7.43
CA LEU A 123 6.99 -21.40 6.91
C LEU A 123 6.92 -19.96 6.38
N GLY A 124 7.48 -19.00 7.12
CA GLY A 124 7.54 -17.59 6.77
C GLY A 124 8.39 -17.35 5.52
N ARG A 125 9.56 -18.01 5.41
CA ARG A 125 10.39 -17.94 4.20
C ARG A 125 9.64 -18.50 2.99
N ASP A 126 9.16 -19.74 3.09
CA ASP A 126 8.54 -20.45 1.98
C ASP A 126 7.24 -19.74 1.52
N SER A 127 6.47 -19.15 2.44
CA SER A 127 5.28 -18.35 2.11
C SER A 127 5.60 -17.00 1.49
N TRP A 128 6.66 -16.32 1.95
CA TRP A 128 7.08 -15.04 1.39
C TRP A 128 7.69 -15.20 -0.01
N GLU A 129 8.48 -16.24 -0.24
CA GLU A 129 9.04 -16.55 -1.56
C GLU A 129 7.93 -16.84 -2.57
N LEU A 130 6.97 -17.70 -2.23
CA LEU A 130 5.82 -17.98 -3.10
C LEU A 130 4.99 -16.71 -3.37
N PHE A 131 4.83 -15.86 -2.36
CA PHE A 131 4.14 -14.58 -2.51
C PHE A 131 4.86 -13.65 -3.48
N MET A 132 6.18 -13.48 -3.32
CA MET A 132 6.98 -12.61 -4.19
C MET A 132 7.07 -13.14 -5.62
N GLU A 133 7.19 -14.46 -5.79
CA GLU A 133 7.14 -15.11 -7.11
C GLU A 133 5.80 -14.80 -7.81
N ASN A 134 4.67 -14.96 -7.12
CA ASN A 134 3.36 -14.63 -7.66
C ASN A 134 3.16 -13.13 -7.89
N MET A 135 3.71 -12.27 -7.03
CA MET A 135 3.67 -10.83 -7.28
C MET A 135 4.38 -10.44 -8.58
N ILE A 136 5.53 -11.05 -8.86
CA ILE A 136 6.34 -10.74 -10.04
C ILE A 136 5.73 -11.38 -11.29
N ALA A 137 5.34 -12.66 -11.21
CA ALA A 137 4.83 -13.41 -12.35
C ALA A 137 3.40 -13.01 -12.74
N ASN A 138 2.56 -12.68 -11.75
CA ASN A 138 1.11 -12.56 -11.91
C ASN A 138 0.55 -11.21 -11.43
N GLU A 139 1.38 -10.17 -11.32
CA GLU A 139 0.97 -8.81 -10.91
C GLU A 139 0.20 -8.78 -9.57
N GLY A 140 0.60 -9.64 -8.62
CA GLY A 140 -0.03 -9.73 -7.30
C GLY A 140 -1.31 -10.58 -7.24
N SER A 141 -1.63 -11.31 -8.31
CA SER A 141 -2.70 -12.31 -8.32
C SER A 141 -2.16 -13.74 -8.21
N PHE A 142 -2.97 -14.65 -7.68
CA PHE A 142 -2.58 -16.05 -7.54
C PHE A 142 -3.30 -16.93 -8.55
N GLY A 143 -2.54 -17.78 -9.23
CA GLY A 143 -3.09 -18.94 -9.93
C GLY A 143 -3.72 -19.92 -8.94
N ARG A 144 -4.59 -20.83 -9.41
CA ARG A 144 -5.39 -21.70 -8.53
C ARG A 144 -4.54 -22.54 -7.59
N GLU A 145 -3.53 -23.20 -8.14
CA GLU A 145 -2.63 -24.09 -7.41
C GLU A 145 -1.75 -23.32 -6.42
N ASP A 146 -1.10 -22.25 -6.88
CA ASP A 146 -0.25 -21.42 -6.02
C ASP A 146 -1.02 -20.75 -4.89
N GLY A 147 -2.24 -20.27 -5.16
CA GLY A 147 -3.07 -19.66 -4.13
C GLY A 147 -3.59 -20.68 -3.11
N GLN A 148 -3.90 -21.92 -3.53
CA GLN A 148 -4.19 -23.01 -2.60
C GLN A 148 -2.97 -23.33 -1.71
N ARG A 149 -1.79 -23.43 -2.31
CA ARG A 149 -0.54 -23.69 -1.59
C ARG A 149 -0.21 -22.57 -0.60
N TRP A 150 -0.31 -21.33 -1.04
CA TRP A 150 -0.11 -20.15 -0.21
C TRP A 150 -1.12 -20.08 0.94
N ALA A 151 -2.40 -20.35 0.66
CA ALA A 151 -3.45 -20.33 1.66
C ALA A 151 -3.28 -21.39 2.77
N LYS A 152 -2.79 -22.58 2.42
CA LYS A 152 -2.39 -23.61 3.41
C LYS A 152 -1.30 -23.08 4.35
N MET A 153 -0.24 -22.52 3.78
CA MET A 153 0.86 -21.95 4.58
C MET A 153 0.37 -20.81 5.48
N MET A 154 -0.50 -19.93 4.96
CA MET A 154 -1.05 -18.82 5.74
C MET A 154 -1.98 -19.29 6.86
N THR A 155 -2.76 -20.36 6.67
CA THR A 155 -3.60 -20.92 7.74
C THR A 155 -2.75 -21.43 8.91
N GLU A 156 -1.58 -22.02 8.63
CA GLU A 156 -0.61 -22.42 9.65
C GLU A 156 0.09 -21.22 10.30
N PHE A 157 0.30 -20.12 9.55
CA PHE A 157 0.98 -18.92 10.03
C PHE A 157 0.10 -18.00 10.90
N VAL A 158 -1.20 -17.92 10.61
CA VAL A 158 -2.15 -17.01 11.27
C VAL A 158 -2.15 -17.10 12.81
N PRO A 159 -2.08 -18.29 13.45
CA PRO A 159 -2.00 -18.37 14.92
C PRO A 159 -0.80 -17.62 15.51
N GLU A 160 0.38 -17.73 14.90
CA GLU A 160 1.58 -17.03 15.37
C GLU A 160 1.46 -15.51 15.12
N MET A 161 0.83 -15.09 14.01
CA MET A 161 0.51 -13.69 13.77
C MET A 161 -0.45 -13.12 14.83
N LYS A 162 -1.53 -13.83 15.19
CA LYS A 162 -2.46 -13.44 16.27
C LYS A 162 -1.75 -13.31 17.62
N LYS A 163 -0.86 -14.25 17.92
CA LYS A 163 -0.04 -14.24 19.13
C LYS A 163 0.94 -13.06 19.16
N PHE A 164 1.58 -12.74 18.03
CA PHE A 164 2.43 -11.57 17.88
C PHE A 164 1.66 -10.27 18.19
N MET A 165 0.49 -10.10 17.56
CA MET A 165 -0.36 -8.91 17.74
C MET A 165 -0.84 -8.74 19.18
N THR A 166 -1.40 -9.79 19.78
CA THR A 166 -1.92 -9.75 21.16
C THR A 166 -0.82 -9.52 22.19
N THR A 167 0.33 -10.18 22.04
CA THR A 167 1.49 -10.02 22.93
C THR A 167 2.06 -8.61 22.83
N SER A 168 2.25 -8.09 21.61
CA SER A 168 2.78 -6.74 21.39
C SER A 168 1.84 -5.68 21.94
N ALA A 169 0.55 -5.75 21.63
CA ALA A 169 -0.44 -4.79 22.14
C ALA A 169 -0.51 -4.79 23.67
N SER A 170 -0.46 -5.96 24.31
CA SER A 170 -0.44 -6.09 25.76
C SER A 170 0.79 -5.46 26.40
N GLN A 171 1.98 -5.70 25.83
CA GLN A 171 3.24 -5.15 26.32
C GLN A 171 3.33 -3.63 26.09
N ILE A 172 3.01 -3.15 24.89
CA ILE A 172 2.99 -1.71 24.58
C ILE A 172 1.99 -1.00 25.48
N GLY A 173 0.80 -1.57 25.68
CA GLY A 173 -0.24 -1.00 26.54
C GLY A 173 0.16 -0.78 28.01
N LYS A 174 1.26 -1.38 28.49
CA LYS A 174 1.81 -1.09 29.84
C LYS A 174 2.51 0.27 29.92
N HIS A 175 2.92 0.82 28.77
CA HIS A 175 3.62 2.10 28.66
C HIS A 175 2.70 3.24 28.17
N LEU A 176 1.43 2.94 27.92
CA LEU A 176 0.43 3.87 27.43
C LEU A 176 -0.39 4.46 28.58
N THR A 177 -0.89 5.67 28.39
CA THR A 177 -1.95 6.22 29.24
C THR A 177 -3.25 5.41 29.06
N LEU A 178 -4.20 5.56 29.99
CA LEU A 178 -5.48 4.88 29.89
C LEU A 178 -6.22 5.21 28.57
N SER A 179 -6.22 6.48 28.17
CA SER A 179 -6.84 6.93 26.91
C SER A 179 -6.22 6.26 25.68
N GLN A 180 -4.89 6.29 25.59
CA GLN A 180 -4.14 5.64 24.51
C GLN A 180 -4.38 4.13 24.46
N ARG A 181 -4.46 3.48 25.63
CA ARG A 181 -4.73 2.04 25.73
C ARG A 181 -6.13 1.67 25.26
N LEU A 182 -7.14 2.49 25.56
CA LEU A 182 -8.50 2.29 25.06
C LEU A 182 -8.54 2.43 23.53
N LYS A 183 -7.87 3.43 22.96
CA LYS A 183 -7.76 3.61 21.50
C LYS A 183 -7.06 2.41 20.84
N LEU A 184 -5.92 1.98 21.39
CA LEU A 184 -5.21 0.77 20.93
C LEU A 184 -6.12 -0.47 21.00
N THR A 185 -6.87 -0.65 22.08
CA THR A 185 -7.75 -1.81 22.25
C THR A 185 -8.89 -1.82 21.23
N ALA A 186 -9.52 -0.67 20.98
CA ALA A 186 -10.57 -0.55 19.96
C ALA A 186 -10.05 -0.91 18.56
N GLU A 187 -8.84 -0.47 18.23
CA GLU A 187 -8.22 -0.78 16.95
C GLU A 187 -7.75 -2.23 16.86
N MET A 188 -7.24 -2.80 17.94
CA MET A 188 -6.90 -4.23 18.00
C MET A 188 -8.13 -5.12 17.79
N ALA A 189 -9.32 -4.68 18.21
CA ALA A 189 -10.57 -5.37 17.90
C ALA A 189 -10.87 -5.34 16.39
N ALA A 190 -10.70 -4.18 15.73
CA ALA A 190 -10.86 -4.04 14.29
C ALA A 190 -9.84 -4.89 13.50
N VAL A 191 -8.57 -4.87 13.90
CA VAL A 191 -7.51 -5.70 13.31
C VAL A 191 -7.83 -7.19 13.51
N SER A 192 -8.29 -7.59 14.70
CA SER A 192 -8.67 -8.98 14.97
C SER A 192 -9.83 -9.45 14.09
N ALA A 193 -10.82 -8.60 13.82
CA ALA A 193 -11.90 -8.89 12.88
C ALA A 193 -11.36 -9.08 11.45
N GLY A 194 -10.48 -8.19 10.98
CA GLY A 194 -9.83 -8.31 9.67
C GLY A 194 -9.03 -9.61 9.54
N VAL A 195 -8.29 -10.00 10.58
CA VAL A 195 -7.53 -11.25 10.62
C VAL A 195 -8.45 -12.48 10.60
N ALA A 196 -9.61 -12.41 11.25
CA ALA A 196 -10.60 -13.49 11.19
C ALA A 196 -11.19 -13.63 9.77
N THR A 197 -11.51 -12.53 9.09
CA THR A 197 -11.94 -12.54 7.68
C THR A 197 -10.85 -13.10 6.78
N PHE A 198 -9.59 -12.71 6.99
CA PHE A 198 -8.45 -13.25 6.26
C PHE A 198 -8.27 -14.76 6.49
N GLU A 199 -8.33 -15.22 7.75
CA GLU A 199 -8.23 -16.65 8.08
C GLU A 199 -9.32 -17.47 7.39
N GLU A 200 -10.57 -17.00 7.43
CA GLU A 200 -11.68 -17.67 6.75
C GLU A 200 -11.48 -17.72 5.24
N ARG A 201 -10.96 -16.64 4.64
CA ARG A 201 -10.57 -16.63 3.22
C ARG A 201 -9.49 -17.67 2.93
N MET A 202 -8.44 -17.75 3.75
CA MET A 202 -7.38 -18.74 3.58
C MET A 202 -7.88 -20.17 3.74
N LYS A 203 -8.81 -20.44 4.67
CA LYS A 203 -9.46 -21.74 4.80
C LYS A 203 -10.26 -22.12 3.56
N ARG A 204 -11.00 -21.18 2.96
CA ARG A 204 -11.73 -21.43 1.71
C ARG A 204 -10.77 -21.69 0.55
N TRP A 205 -9.73 -20.88 0.44
CA TRP A 205 -8.74 -21.00 -0.62
C TRP A 205 -7.94 -22.29 -0.51
N SER A 206 -7.58 -22.74 0.69
CA SER A 206 -6.87 -24.00 0.90
C SER A 206 -7.72 -25.22 0.50
N ASN A 207 -9.05 -25.09 0.54
CA ASN A 207 -10.03 -26.06 0.04
C ASN A 207 -10.33 -25.90 -1.47
N GLY A 208 -9.71 -24.94 -2.15
CA GLY A 208 -9.85 -24.69 -3.58
C GLY A 208 -11.03 -23.81 -4.00
N ASP A 209 -11.78 -23.23 -3.05
CA ASP A 209 -12.78 -22.18 -3.29
C ASP A 209 -12.08 -20.82 -3.48
N MET A 210 -11.32 -20.73 -4.57
CA MET A 210 -10.62 -19.52 -4.97
C MET A 210 -10.96 -19.18 -6.43
N PRO A 211 -11.29 -17.91 -6.72
CA PRO A 211 -11.40 -17.42 -8.09
C PRO A 211 -10.08 -17.53 -8.85
N ASP A 212 -10.13 -17.62 -10.18
CA ASP A 212 -8.92 -17.52 -10.98
C ASP A 212 -8.32 -16.11 -10.86
N LEU A 213 -7.01 -16.02 -10.64
CA LEU A 213 -6.27 -14.77 -10.43
C LEU A 213 -6.79 -13.95 -9.24
N ALA A 214 -7.07 -14.62 -8.12
CA ALA A 214 -7.54 -13.98 -6.90
C ALA A 214 -6.41 -13.19 -6.21
N ASN A 215 -6.77 -12.08 -5.56
CA ASN A 215 -5.87 -11.30 -4.71
C ASN A 215 -6.10 -11.70 -3.23
N PRO A 216 -5.05 -12.09 -2.49
CA PRO A 216 -5.21 -12.62 -1.13
C PRO A 216 -5.64 -11.59 -0.10
N PHE A 217 -5.45 -10.30 -0.37
CA PHE A 217 -5.71 -9.23 0.57
C PHE A 217 -7.11 -8.64 0.41
N PHE A 218 -7.66 -8.68 -0.80
CA PHE A 218 -8.96 -8.11 -1.11
C PHE A 218 -9.93 -9.23 -1.52
N ASP A 219 -11.01 -9.40 -0.78
CA ASP A 219 -12.16 -10.11 -1.33
C ASP A 219 -12.74 -9.19 -2.40
N ALA A 220 -12.78 -9.65 -3.65
CA ALA A 220 -13.77 -9.12 -4.57
C ALA A 220 -15.12 -9.25 -3.85
N PRO A 221 -15.86 -8.15 -3.61
CA PRO A 221 -17.10 -8.18 -2.84
C PRO A 221 -17.91 -9.33 -3.37
N ARG A 222 -18.18 -10.30 -2.49
CA ARG A 222 -18.72 -11.63 -2.78
C ARG A 222 -19.78 -11.43 -3.84
N SER A 223 -19.41 -11.58 -5.11
CA SER A 223 -20.31 -11.10 -6.16
C SER A 223 -21.57 -11.91 -5.92
N ASP A 224 -22.71 -11.24 -5.76
CA ASP A 224 -24.00 -11.90 -5.64
C ASP A 224 -23.99 -13.08 -6.59
N ALA A 225 -24.41 -14.26 -6.14
CA ALA A 225 -24.38 -15.45 -7.00
C ALA A 225 -24.93 -15.13 -8.41
N ALA A 226 -25.92 -14.22 -8.47
CA ALA A 226 -26.41 -13.54 -9.66
C ALA A 226 -25.33 -12.89 -10.58
N ARG A 227 -24.42 -12.05 -10.06
CA ARG A 227 -23.29 -11.48 -10.84
C ARG A 227 -22.31 -12.56 -11.29
N ARG A 228 -22.17 -13.64 -10.52
CA ARG A 228 -21.33 -14.78 -10.88
C ARG A 228 -21.94 -15.57 -12.04
N ASP A 229 -23.26 -15.74 -12.05
CA ASP A 229 -23.99 -16.41 -13.11
C ASP A 229 -24.07 -15.56 -14.39
N GLU A 230 -24.24 -14.24 -14.28
CA GLU A 230 -24.10 -13.31 -15.43
C GLU A 230 -22.69 -13.35 -16.04
N ARG A 231 -21.64 -13.38 -15.20
CA ARG A 231 -20.26 -13.57 -15.67
C ARG A 231 -20.07 -14.93 -16.33
N ARG A 232 -20.66 -16.01 -15.80
CA ARG A 232 -20.59 -17.34 -16.44
C ARG A 232 -21.35 -17.39 -17.77
N ALA A 233 -22.50 -16.73 -17.87
CA ALA A 233 -23.28 -16.66 -19.09
C ALA A 233 -22.55 -15.88 -20.20
N SER A 234 -21.91 -14.76 -19.85
CA SER A 234 -21.07 -13.99 -20.78
C SER A 234 -19.76 -14.70 -21.13
N ALA A 235 -19.12 -15.37 -20.17
CA ALA A 235 -17.89 -16.13 -20.37
C ALA A 235 -18.05 -17.30 -21.37
N ARG A 236 -19.25 -17.88 -21.52
CA ARG A 236 -19.49 -18.97 -22.50
C ARG A 236 -19.23 -18.58 -23.96
N ARG A 237 -19.16 -17.28 -24.27
CA ARG A 237 -18.87 -16.77 -25.62
C ARG A 237 -17.51 -16.10 -25.74
N GLU A 238 -16.80 -15.95 -24.63
CA GLU A 238 -15.56 -15.17 -24.57
C GLU A 238 -14.36 -16.10 -24.43
N THR A 239 -13.33 -15.89 -25.25
CA THR A 239 -12.08 -16.63 -25.12
C THR A 239 -11.41 -16.32 -23.78
N GLU A 240 -10.69 -17.28 -23.20
CA GLU A 240 -9.97 -17.13 -21.92
C GLU A 240 -9.00 -15.93 -21.93
N GLU A 241 -8.38 -15.64 -23.08
CA GLU A 241 -7.49 -14.48 -23.25
C GLU A 241 -8.22 -13.15 -23.03
N VAL A 242 -9.40 -12.97 -23.63
CA VAL A 242 -10.22 -11.76 -23.46
C VAL A 242 -10.73 -11.64 -22.03
N SER A 243 -11.16 -12.75 -21.41
CA SER A 243 -11.56 -12.77 -20.01
C SER A 243 -10.42 -12.30 -19.08
N ARG A 244 -9.19 -12.82 -19.28
CA ARG A 244 -7.99 -12.38 -18.53
C ARG A 244 -7.63 -10.92 -18.81
N ALA A 245 -7.74 -10.46 -20.05
CA ALA A 245 -7.51 -9.07 -20.41
C ALA A 245 -8.52 -8.14 -19.73
N ARG A 246 -9.81 -8.52 -19.69
CA ARG A 246 -10.87 -7.77 -19.00
C ARG A 246 -10.64 -7.74 -17.50
N ALA A 247 -10.30 -8.86 -16.88
CA ALA A 247 -10.03 -8.91 -15.43
C ALA A 247 -8.85 -7.99 -15.04
N ARG A 248 -7.79 -7.94 -15.85
CA ARG A 248 -6.68 -7.00 -15.67
C ARG A 248 -7.11 -5.54 -15.85
N ALA A 249 -7.93 -5.27 -16.88
CA ALA A 249 -8.49 -3.94 -17.12
C ALA A 249 -9.36 -3.48 -15.93
N ASP A 250 -10.27 -4.31 -15.44
CA ASP A 250 -11.13 -3.99 -14.29
C ASP A 250 -10.31 -3.64 -13.04
N ARG A 251 -9.29 -4.45 -12.71
CA ARG A 251 -8.39 -4.14 -11.58
C ARG A 251 -7.69 -2.81 -11.76
N ARG A 252 -7.11 -2.57 -12.94
CA ARG A 252 -6.41 -1.31 -13.23
C ARG A 252 -7.35 -0.11 -13.13
N LEU A 253 -8.57 -0.24 -13.64
CA LEU A 253 -9.60 0.80 -13.58
C LEU A 253 -10.04 1.09 -12.15
N GLU A 254 -10.14 0.09 -11.29
CA GLU A 254 -10.43 0.29 -9.86
C GLU A 254 -9.43 1.29 -9.25
N TRP A 255 -8.13 1.13 -9.49
CA TRP A 255 -7.10 2.05 -9.01
C TRP A 255 -7.14 3.43 -9.69
N GLU A 256 -7.30 3.46 -11.01
CA GLU A 256 -7.23 4.70 -11.79
C GLU A 256 -8.48 5.58 -11.60
N THR A 257 -9.64 4.97 -11.38
CA THR A 257 -10.95 5.65 -11.30
C THR A 257 -11.47 5.83 -9.87
N ASN A 258 -10.83 5.21 -8.88
CA ASN A 258 -11.02 5.53 -7.46
C ASN A 258 -10.36 6.90 -7.18
N VAL A 259 -11.14 7.95 -7.43
CA VAL A 259 -10.75 9.34 -7.19
C VAL A 259 -11.19 9.78 -5.80
N GLU A 260 -12.19 9.12 -5.23
CA GLU A 260 -12.79 9.37 -3.92
C GLU A 260 -11.72 9.39 -2.82
N ASP A 261 -10.96 8.31 -2.71
CA ASP A 261 -9.96 8.16 -1.64
C ASP A 261 -8.82 9.16 -1.82
N ARG A 262 -8.37 9.36 -3.07
CA ARG A 262 -7.25 10.28 -3.39
C ARG A 262 -7.62 11.74 -3.16
N TRP A 263 -8.84 12.13 -3.51
CA TRP A 263 -9.32 13.51 -3.35
C TRP A 263 -9.63 13.81 -1.89
N SER A 264 -10.17 12.85 -1.15
CA SER A 264 -10.40 12.98 0.29
C SER A 264 -9.08 13.14 1.03
N ALA A 265 -8.10 12.26 0.75
CA ALA A 265 -6.75 12.37 1.32
C ALA A 265 -6.08 13.69 0.94
N PHE A 266 -6.22 14.18 -0.29
CA PHE A 266 -5.70 15.49 -0.68
C PHE A 266 -6.32 16.63 0.13
N CYS A 267 -7.64 16.61 0.33
CA CYS A 267 -8.36 17.62 1.11
C CYS A 267 -7.89 17.61 2.58
N GLU A 268 -7.77 16.44 3.20
CA GLU A 268 -7.24 16.28 4.56
C GLU A 268 -5.81 16.80 4.68
N MET A 269 -4.94 16.43 3.74
CA MET A 269 -3.56 16.94 3.70
C MET A 269 -3.53 18.46 3.52
N ALA A 270 -4.40 19.05 2.69
CA ALA A 270 -4.45 20.48 2.49
C ALA A 270 -4.93 21.23 3.74
N ILE A 271 -5.93 20.69 4.45
CA ILE A 271 -6.42 21.23 5.73
C ILE A 271 -5.28 21.30 6.76
N GLU A 272 -4.52 20.21 6.89
CA GLU A 272 -3.37 20.14 7.79
C GLU A 272 -2.23 21.06 7.31
N TYR A 273 -1.91 21.00 6.02
CA TYR A 273 -0.78 21.71 5.42
C TYR A 273 -0.92 23.24 5.46
N TYR A 274 -2.13 23.77 5.29
CA TYR A 274 -2.40 25.22 5.35
C TYR A 274 -2.91 25.68 6.72
N GLU A 275 -3.14 24.77 7.67
CA GLU A 275 -3.80 25.06 8.95
C GLU A 275 -5.13 25.80 8.76
N PHE A 276 -6.03 25.19 7.99
CA PHE A 276 -7.34 25.78 7.73
C PHE A 276 -8.13 26.00 9.02
N ASN A 277 -8.75 27.17 9.14
CA ASN A 277 -9.71 27.43 10.21
C ASN A 277 -11.00 26.63 9.98
N GLU A 278 -11.93 26.67 10.96
CA GLU A 278 -13.17 25.87 10.88
C GLU A 278 -14.03 26.21 9.64
N ALA A 279 -14.10 27.50 9.27
CA ALA A 279 -14.86 27.93 8.10
C ALA A 279 -14.20 27.44 6.79
N GLN A 280 -12.88 27.55 6.66
CA GLN A 280 -12.12 27.02 5.52
C GLN A 280 -12.24 25.50 5.42
N THR A 281 -12.19 24.79 6.55
CA THR A 281 -12.35 23.33 6.60
C THR A 281 -13.73 22.90 6.09
N LYS A 282 -14.80 23.56 6.55
CA LYS A 282 -16.17 23.30 6.05
C LYS A 282 -16.29 23.59 4.56
N SER A 283 -15.68 24.68 4.09
CA SER A 283 -15.64 25.02 2.66
C SER A 283 -14.89 23.97 1.83
N ALA A 284 -13.72 23.51 2.29
CA ALA A 284 -12.93 22.48 1.62
C ALA A 284 -13.69 21.15 1.50
N GLN A 285 -14.36 20.72 2.59
CA GLN A 285 -15.22 19.54 2.59
C GLN A 285 -16.44 19.71 1.66
N GLY A 286 -17.01 20.92 1.59
CA GLY A 286 -18.08 21.27 0.66
C GLY A 286 -17.65 21.12 -0.80
N ILE A 287 -16.48 21.67 -1.16
CA ILE A 287 -15.89 21.55 -2.50
C ILE A 287 -15.61 20.09 -2.84
N LEU A 288 -15.03 19.32 -1.90
CA LEU A 288 -14.80 17.89 -2.08
C LEU A 288 -16.11 17.16 -2.38
N LYS A 289 -17.15 17.36 -1.56
CA LYS A 289 -18.45 16.73 -1.76
C LYS A 289 -19.04 17.05 -3.13
N GLU A 290 -19.01 18.31 -3.55
CA GLU A 290 -19.49 18.76 -4.86
C GLU A 290 -18.73 18.05 -6.02
N CYS A 291 -17.40 18.01 -5.94
CA CYS A 291 -16.57 17.34 -6.95
C CYS A 291 -16.83 15.84 -7.01
N LEU A 292 -17.02 15.19 -5.85
CA LEU A 292 -17.35 13.76 -5.78
C LEU A 292 -18.71 13.45 -6.39
N GLU A 293 -19.72 14.29 -6.16
CA GLU A 293 -21.02 14.12 -6.81
C GLU A 293 -20.93 14.28 -8.34
N ARG A 294 -20.16 15.26 -8.83
CA ARG A 294 -19.88 15.41 -10.28
C ARG A 294 -19.10 14.21 -10.83
N ALA A 295 -18.13 13.69 -10.09
CA ALA A 295 -17.38 12.50 -10.48
C ALA A 295 -18.27 11.25 -10.58
N LYS A 296 -19.25 11.10 -9.69
CA LYS A 296 -20.25 10.02 -9.78
C LYS A 296 -21.10 10.13 -11.05
N GLN A 297 -21.47 11.34 -11.47
CA GLN A 297 -22.20 11.57 -12.72
C GLN A 297 -21.36 11.20 -13.95
N VAL A 298 -20.06 11.53 -13.95
CA VAL A 298 -19.12 11.13 -15.00
C VAL A 298 -18.98 9.61 -15.08
N LYS A 299 -18.92 8.94 -13.92
CA LYS A 299 -18.78 7.48 -13.79
C LYS A 299 -20.10 6.73 -14.04
N SER A 300 -20.81 7.11 -15.10
CA SER A 300 -22.00 6.42 -15.55
C SER A 300 -21.68 4.96 -15.94
N PRO A 301 -22.66 4.04 -15.89
CA PRO A 301 -22.45 2.66 -16.32
C PRO A 301 -21.94 2.55 -17.76
N GLU A 302 -22.39 3.44 -18.65
CA GLU A 302 -21.93 3.51 -20.04
C GLU A 302 -20.46 3.93 -20.13
N TRP A 303 -20.04 4.94 -19.37
CA TRP A 303 -18.66 5.38 -19.31
C TRP A 303 -17.74 4.25 -18.79
N LEU A 304 -18.16 3.56 -17.73
CA LEU A 304 -17.43 2.42 -17.17
C LEU A 304 -17.28 1.27 -18.17
N GLU A 305 -18.30 1.00 -18.98
CA GLU A 305 -18.22 -0.04 -20.02
C GLU A 305 -17.30 0.38 -21.18
N ARG A 306 -17.36 1.65 -21.59
CA ARG A 306 -16.47 2.19 -22.64
C ARG A 306 -15.00 2.12 -22.22
N ILE A 307 -14.68 2.57 -21.00
CA ILE A 307 -13.30 2.55 -20.51
C ILE A 307 -12.81 1.11 -20.28
N ARG A 308 -13.67 0.21 -19.81
CA ARG A 308 -13.38 -1.24 -19.71
C ARG A 308 -13.05 -1.85 -21.06
N ARG A 309 -13.89 -1.60 -22.08
CA ARG A 309 -13.67 -2.10 -23.44
C ARG A 309 -12.35 -1.60 -24.00
N ASN A 310 -12.09 -0.29 -23.87
CA ASN A 310 -10.86 0.34 -24.33
C ASN A 310 -9.61 -0.28 -23.67
N ARG A 311 -9.61 -0.42 -22.33
CA ARG A 311 -8.47 -1.03 -21.61
C ARG A 311 -8.32 -2.53 -21.88
N THR A 312 -9.42 -3.24 -22.10
CA THR A 312 -9.39 -4.65 -22.53
C THR A 312 -8.73 -4.77 -23.91
N ALA A 313 -9.11 -3.91 -24.86
CA ALA A 313 -8.51 -3.87 -26.19
C ALA A 313 -7.02 -3.53 -26.15
N ALA A 314 -6.62 -2.54 -25.33
CA ALA A 314 -5.22 -2.22 -25.09
C ALA A 314 -4.43 -3.42 -24.53
N GLY A 315 -5.03 -4.17 -23.59
CA GLY A 315 -4.45 -5.37 -23.00
C GLY A 315 -4.22 -6.50 -24.00
N LEU A 316 -5.19 -6.74 -24.90
CA LEU A 316 -5.06 -7.71 -25.99
C LEU A 316 -4.00 -7.27 -27.01
N GLY A 317 -3.94 -5.97 -27.30
CA GLY A 317 -2.92 -5.38 -28.18
C GLY A 317 -1.49 -5.64 -27.77
N GLY A 318 -1.24 -5.64 -26.45
CA GLY A 318 0.08 -5.94 -25.90
C GLY A 318 0.60 -7.33 -26.25
N GLY A 319 -0.29 -8.30 -26.48
CA GLY A 319 0.05 -9.68 -26.83
C GLY A 319 0.36 -9.92 -28.30
N LEU A 320 -0.09 -9.04 -29.20
CA LEU A 320 0.03 -9.22 -30.65
C LEU A 320 1.42 -8.88 -31.23
N GLY A 321 2.36 -8.46 -30.39
CA GLY A 321 3.73 -8.12 -30.77
C GLY A 321 3.94 -6.63 -31.09
N ARG A 322 5.22 -6.26 -31.31
CA ARG A 322 5.66 -4.86 -31.36
C ARG A 322 4.99 -4.02 -32.45
N GLN A 323 4.78 -4.61 -33.64
CA GLN A 323 4.17 -3.94 -34.78
C GLN A 323 2.73 -3.45 -34.50
N TYR A 324 1.99 -4.19 -33.68
CA TYR A 324 0.65 -3.78 -33.27
C TYR A 324 0.71 -2.77 -32.13
N ARG A 325 1.67 -2.92 -31.20
CA ARG A 325 1.85 -1.99 -30.07
C ARG A 325 2.18 -0.56 -30.50
N GLU A 326 2.92 -0.40 -31.59
CA GLU A 326 3.35 0.91 -32.11
C GLU A 326 2.47 1.40 -33.29
N GLY A 327 1.40 0.67 -33.61
CA GLY A 327 0.55 0.98 -34.76
C GLY A 327 -0.46 2.12 -34.51
N PRO A 328 -1.04 2.71 -35.58
CA PRO A 328 -2.00 3.81 -35.49
C PRO A 328 -3.24 3.50 -34.62
N TRP A 329 -3.65 2.24 -34.57
CA TRP A 329 -4.81 1.80 -33.81
C TRP A 329 -4.57 1.88 -32.27
N MET A 330 -3.34 1.64 -31.79
CA MET A 330 -3.00 1.81 -30.37
C MET A 330 -3.03 3.28 -29.97
N TRP A 331 -2.56 4.18 -30.84
CA TRP A 331 -2.68 5.61 -30.62
C TRP A 331 -4.15 6.04 -30.48
N GLN A 332 -5.05 5.49 -31.29
CA GLN A 332 -6.48 5.77 -31.17
C GLN A 332 -7.06 5.27 -29.83
N ILE A 333 -6.66 4.09 -29.37
CA ILE A 333 -7.07 3.53 -28.07
C ILE A 333 -6.58 4.41 -26.91
N ASP A 334 -5.32 4.84 -26.94
CA ASP A 334 -4.77 5.69 -25.89
C ASP A 334 -5.41 7.07 -25.89
N ARG A 335 -5.64 7.66 -27.07
CA ARG A 335 -6.37 8.93 -27.19
C ARG A 335 -7.80 8.83 -26.66
N GLU A 336 -8.56 7.81 -27.04
CA GLU A 336 -9.93 7.63 -26.52
C GLU A 336 -9.92 7.50 -24.99
N TYR A 337 -8.93 6.81 -24.43
CA TYR A 337 -8.81 6.68 -22.99
C TYR A 337 -8.46 7.99 -22.28
N GLU A 338 -7.56 8.79 -22.85
CA GLU A 338 -7.29 10.15 -22.37
C GLU A 338 -8.55 11.02 -22.43
N GLU A 339 -9.32 10.95 -23.51
CA GLU A 339 -10.60 11.66 -23.66
C GLU A 339 -11.63 11.18 -22.62
N LEU A 340 -11.70 9.88 -22.33
CA LEU A 340 -12.58 9.32 -21.30
C LEU A 340 -12.18 9.75 -19.89
N LEU A 341 -10.88 9.85 -19.59
CA LEU A 341 -10.39 10.28 -18.27
C LEU A 341 -10.41 11.79 -18.07
N LYS A 342 -10.35 12.57 -19.15
CA LYS A 342 -10.26 14.04 -19.10
C LYS A 342 -11.28 14.68 -18.15
N PRO A 343 -12.58 14.32 -18.14
CA PRO A 343 -13.53 14.92 -17.20
C PRO A 343 -13.18 14.70 -15.73
N LEU A 344 -12.65 13.52 -15.36
CA LEU A 344 -12.18 13.26 -13.99
C LEU A 344 -10.90 14.04 -13.66
N GLN A 345 -9.99 14.17 -14.63
CA GLN A 345 -8.77 14.97 -14.45
C GLN A 345 -9.10 16.46 -14.31
N ASP A 346 -10.06 16.97 -15.08
CA ASP A 346 -10.55 18.34 -15.02
C ASP A 346 -11.17 18.64 -13.66
N LEU A 347 -12.02 17.75 -13.14
CA LEU A 347 -12.56 17.84 -11.77
C LEU A 347 -11.46 17.80 -10.71
N GLY A 348 -10.44 16.94 -10.88
CA GLY A 348 -9.31 16.89 -9.96
C GLY A 348 -8.47 18.18 -9.95
N ARG A 349 -8.29 18.83 -11.11
CA ARG A 349 -7.63 20.14 -11.21
C ARG A 349 -8.48 21.25 -10.59
N GLU A 350 -9.78 21.22 -10.83
CA GLU A 350 -10.73 22.16 -10.22
C GLU A 350 -10.71 22.07 -8.69
N LEU A 351 -10.80 20.86 -8.14
CA LEU A 351 -10.72 20.59 -6.71
C LEU A 351 -9.45 21.18 -6.10
N ARG A 352 -8.28 20.89 -6.69
CA ARG A 352 -7.00 21.41 -6.21
C ARG A 352 -6.95 22.92 -6.21
N THR A 353 -7.34 23.53 -7.34
CA THR A 353 -7.34 24.98 -7.51
C THR A 353 -8.24 25.65 -6.47
N ARG A 354 -9.49 25.18 -6.31
CA ARG A 354 -10.44 25.76 -5.35
C ARG A 354 -9.99 25.57 -3.90
N ILE A 355 -9.34 24.44 -3.57
CA ILE A 355 -8.78 24.22 -2.22
C ILE A 355 -7.58 25.14 -1.97
N ASP A 356 -6.66 25.28 -2.92
CA ASP A 356 -5.49 26.17 -2.78
C ASP A 356 -5.91 27.65 -2.69
N GLU A 357 -7.01 28.03 -3.34
CA GLU A 357 -7.63 29.35 -3.26
C GLU A 357 -8.23 29.67 -1.88
N LEU A 358 -8.61 28.66 -1.08
CA LEU A 358 -9.10 28.90 0.29
C LEU A 358 -8.01 29.40 1.23
N ALA A 359 -6.74 29.05 0.97
CA ALA A 359 -5.61 29.46 1.78
C ALA A 359 -5.32 30.95 1.57
N ASP A 360 -5.21 31.72 2.65
CA ASP A 360 -4.76 33.10 2.57
C ASP A 360 -3.26 33.21 2.24
N SER A 361 -2.80 34.39 1.84
CA SER A 361 -1.39 34.62 1.48
C SER A 361 -0.43 34.32 2.65
N THR A 362 -0.87 34.52 3.89
CA THR A 362 -0.06 34.29 5.09
C THR A 362 0.08 32.79 5.38
N GLN A 363 -1.01 32.03 5.27
CA GLN A 363 -1.04 30.56 5.38
C GLN A 363 -0.15 29.93 4.33
N ARG A 364 -0.20 30.40 3.07
CA ARG A 364 0.68 29.92 2.00
C ARG A 364 2.15 30.18 2.30
N GLN A 365 2.50 31.38 2.78
CA GLN A 365 3.88 31.72 3.16
C GLN A 365 4.37 30.87 4.34
N LYS A 366 3.54 30.69 5.38
CA LYS A 366 3.86 29.83 6.53
C LYS A 366 4.06 28.39 6.11
N ALA A 367 3.18 27.85 5.27
CA ALA A 367 3.29 26.49 4.75
C ALA A 367 4.58 26.30 3.94
N ALA A 368 4.91 27.25 3.05
CA ALA A 368 6.16 27.24 2.30
C ALA A 368 7.42 27.31 3.21
N ALA A 369 7.39 28.15 4.25
CA ALA A 369 8.47 28.24 5.22
C ALA A 369 8.69 26.92 5.98
N ARG A 370 7.61 26.22 6.37
CA ARG A 370 7.69 24.90 7.00
C ARG A 370 8.30 23.84 6.09
N VAL A 371 7.95 23.85 4.80
CA VAL A 371 8.55 22.92 3.83
C VAL A 371 10.04 23.21 3.68
N ARG A 372 10.41 24.49 3.54
CA ARG A 372 11.81 24.89 3.46
C ARG A 372 12.60 24.43 4.68
N GLN A 373 12.09 24.69 5.89
CA GLN A 373 12.71 24.25 7.13
C GLN A 373 12.89 22.72 7.18
N ARG A 374 11.88 21.95 6.77
CA ARG A 374 12.00 20.47 6.72
C ARG A 374 13.04 19.99 5.72
N LEU A 375 13.22 20.69 4.60
CA LEU A 375 14.24 20.37 3.60
C LEU A 375 15.65 20.71 4.13
N GLU A 376 15.81 21.87 4.77
CA GLU A 376 17.05 22.27 5.45
C GLU A 376 17.42 21.26 6.56
N ASP A 377 16.46 20.88 7.41
CA ASP A 377 16.64 19.87 8.45
C ASP A 377 17.03 18.49 7.88
N SER A 378 16.66 18.22 6.63
CA SER A 378 17.01 16.98 5.92
C SER A 378 18.35 17.08 5.16
N GLY A 379 19.05 18.22 5.25
CA GLY A 379 20.31 18.47 4.53
C GLY A 379 20.13 18.71 3.04
N MET A 380 18.91 19.04 2.59
CA MET A 380 18.66 19.44 1.20
C MET A 380 18.76 20.96 1.09
N ASP A 381 19.86 21.47 0.54
CA ASP A 381 20.03 22.89 0.22
C ASP A 381 19.07 23.28 -0.91
N VAL A 382 17.98 23.97 -0.54
CA VAL A 382 17.06 24.55 -1.52
C VAL A 382 17.64 25.89 -1.97
N GLN A 383 18.43 25.87 -3.05
CA GLN A 383 18.82 27.12 -3.71
C GLN A 383 17.55 27.80 -4.26
N THR A 384 17.15 28.90 -3.65
CA THR A 384 16.12 29.78 -4.17
C THR A 384 16.75 30.72 -5.19
N ASP A 385 16.51 30.45 -6.47
CA ASP A 385 16.77 31.39 -7.57
C ASP A 385 15.77 32.57 -7.57
#